data_AF-A0A3C1YF09-F1
#
_entry.id   AF-A0A3C1YF09-F1
#
_cell.length_a   1.000
_cell.length_b   1.000
_cell.length_c   1.000
_cell.angle_alpha   90.00
_cell.angle_beta   90.00
_cell.angle_gamma   90.00
#
_symmetry.space_group_name_H-M   'P 1'
#
loop_
_entity.id
_entity.type
_entity.pdbx_description
1 polymer ?
#
loop_
_entity_poly.entity_id
_entity_poly.type
_entity_poly.pdbx_seq_one_letter_code
_entity_poly.pdbx_strand_id
1 'polypeptide(L)'
;HDVEIRKVGSPIVLGTIPGVVLFAGCSNFPQDIDDVAWLAEELARRKYIVCLSGCSAMAAAMRKDEEGRTIYEKFPPEFDAGCIVNVGSCVSNAHVVGAAIKIANIFATLPNRANYELISDYILNRVGACGVVWGPYSQKALVIGTGAVRWGIPVVLGPHGSKYRRLFMSNKELADWTVINGRTKERVDTKEPTPEHMMIVTETKERALITIIKQCFRRNDTPPGRAIKLNSYISAYKQVIGTLPDDLQNFIRTEKEIPIVFKREVLSYLKEVGWQPKPVLSLPTIIGTYDTKVPIDATIK
;
A
#
# COMPACT_ATOMS: atom_id res chain seq x y z
N HIS A 1 1.94 -12.91 14.95
CA HIS A 1 1.13 -14.09 15.37
C HIS A 1 -0.26 -14.07 14.74
N ASP A 2 -0.98 -15.20 14.73
CA ASP A 2 -2.33 -15.26 14.14
C ASP A 2 -3.36 -14.44 14.94
N VAL A 3 -3.12 -14.27 16.24
CA VAL A 3 -3.90 -13.37 17.10
C VAL A 3 -3.87 -11.93 16.57
N GLU A 4 -2.69 -11.43 16.19
CA GLU A 4 -2.54 -10.10 15.59
C GLU A 4 -3.28 -10.02 14.25
N ILE A 5 -3.16 -11.05 13.39
CA ILE A 5 -3.87 -11.08 12.11
C ILE A 5 -5.39 -11.04 12.29
N ARG A 6 -5.94 -11.73 13.30
CA ARG A 6 -7.37 -11.65 13.62
C ARG A 6 -7.79 -10.25 14.08
N LYS A 7 -6.92 -9.55 14.81
CA LYS A 7 -7.16 -8.18 15.29
C LYS A 7 -7.15 -7.18 14.13
N VAL A 8 -6.17 -7.26 13.22
CA VAL A 8 -5.96 -6.24 12.18
C VAL A 8 -6.53 -6.58 10.80
N GLY A 9 -6.89 -7.84 10.54
CA GLY A 9 -7.33 -8.29 9.22
C GLY A 9 -8.54 -7.54 8.69
N SER A 10 -9.59 -7.41 9.51
CA SER A 10 -10.79 -6.64 9.13
C SER A 10 -10.47 -5.15 8.92
N PRO A 11 -9.83 -4.44 9.88
CA PRO A 11 -9.46 -3.04 9.67
C PRO A 11 -8.61 -2.76 8.43
N ILE A 12 -7.66 -3.65 8.08
CA ILE A 12 -6.83 -3.51 6.87
C ILE A 12 -7.69 -3.65 5.60
N VAL A 13 -8.58 -4.65 5.56
CA VAL A 13 -9.43 -4.94 4.38
C VAL A 13 -10.50 -3.86 4.16
N LEU A 14 -11.01 -3.28 5.25
CA LEU A 14 -11.97 -2.18 5.19
C LEU A 14 -11.29 -0.82 4.95
N GLY A 15 -9.97 -0.74 5.11
CA GLY A 15 -9.14 0.45 4.90
C GLY A 15 -9.06 1.38 6.12
N THR A 16 -9.62 1.00 7.28
CA THR A 16 -9.54 1.81 8.51
C THR A 16 -8.17 1.73 9.19
N ILE A 17 -7.41 0.66 8.93
CA ILE A 17 -5.95 0.68 8.98
C ILE A 17 -5.46 1.01 7.57
N PRO A 18 -4.77 2.15 7.35
CA PRO A 18 -4.41 2.64 6.02
C PRO A 18 -3.58 1.66 5.18
N GLY A 19 -2.74 0.86 5.84
CA GLY A 19 -2.03 -0.24 5.20
C GLY A 19 -0.82 -0.72 5.99
N VAL A 20 -0.22 -1.78 5.47
CA VAL A 20 1.02 -2.38 5.96
C VAL A 20 2.18 -1.97 5.06
N VAL A 21 3.20 -1.33 5.63
CA VAL A 21 4.38 -0.86 4.88
C VAL A 21 5.62 -1.59 5.35
N LEU A 22 6.31 -2.25 4.43
CA LEU A 22 7.57 -2.96 4.71
C LEU A 22 8.77 -2.18 4.18
N PHE A 23 9.58 -1.62 5.06
CA PHE A 23 10.91 -1.14 4.73
C PHE A 23 11.91 -2.31 4.74
N ALA A 24 12.20 -2.80 3.55
CA ALA A 24 13.24 -3.80 3.30
C ALA A 24 14.40 -3.16 2.53
N GLY A 25 15.42 -3.97 2.21
CA GLY A 25 16.47 -3.56 1.29
C GLY A 25 17.86 -3.49 1.90
N CYS A 26 18.75 -2.83 1.16
CA CYS A 26 20.15 -2.69 1.49
C CYS A 26 20.45 -1.24 1.92
N SER A 27 21.72 -0.92 2.13
CA SER A 27 22.20 0.36 2.63
C SER A 27 22.68 1.34 1.55
N ASN A 28 22.34 1.11 0.28
CA ASN A 28 22.71 2.02 -0.82
C ASN A 28 21.72 3.20 -0.89
N PHE A 29 21.60 3.93 0.21
CA PHE A 29 20.67 5.05 0.36
C PHE A 29 21.09 6.22 -0.54
N PRO A 30 20.14 7.00 -1.09
CA PRO A 30 20.47 8.04 -2.06
C PRO A 30 21.17 9.26 -1.44
N GLN A 31 20.69 9.74 -0.30
CA GLN A 31 21.23 10.93 0.38
C GLN A 31 21.56 10.61 1.82
N ASP A 32 20.55 10.24 2.62
CA ASP A 32 20.70 10.06 4.06
C ASP A 32 20.19 8.68 4.51
N ILE A 33 20.91 8.10 5.46
CA ILE A 33 20.51 6.88 6.17
C ILE A 33 19.26 7.11 7.03
N ASP A 34 19.07 8.34 7.50
CA ASP A 34 17.96 8.75 8.36
C ASP A 34 16.61 8.83 7.64
N ASP A 35 16.61 8.83 6.30
CA ASP A 35 15.39 8.86 5.48
C ASP A 35 14.43 7.72 5.83
N VAL A 36 14.96 6.53 6.12
CA VAL A 36 14.14 5.36 6.48
C VAL A 36 13.41 5.58 7.80
N ALA A 37 14.09 6.13 8.80
CA ALA A 37 13.49 6.45 10.09
C ALA A 37 12.42 7.55 9.96
N TRP A 38 12.71 8.58 9.15
CA TRP A 38 11.75 9.66 8.88
C TRP A 38 10.48 9.15 8.20
N LEU A 39 10.63 8.33 7.15
CA LEU A 39 9.51 7.71 6.44
C LEU A 39 8.69 6.80 7.36
N ALA A 40 9.34 5.97 8.17
CA ALA A 40 8.70 5.09 9.12
C ALA A 40 7.89 5.88 10.17
N GLU A 41 8.46 6.96 10.70
CA GLU A 41 7.81 7.83 11.68
C GLU A 41 6.57 8.55 11.10
N GLU A 42 6.68 9.12 9.89
CA GLU A 42 5.56 9.80 9.24
C GLU A 42 4.38 8.87 8.93
N LEU A 43 4.67 7.62 8.56
CA LEU A 43 3.66 6.58 8.33
C LEU A 43 3.03 6.07 9.64
N ALA A 44 3.84 5.82 10.67
CA ALA A 44 3.33 5.39 11.97
C ALA A 44 2.42 6.45 12.62
N ARG A 45 2.78 7.74 12.53
CA ARG A 45 1.91 8.85 12.97
C ARG A 45 0.58 8.88 12.22
N ARG A 46 0.57 8.45 10.95
CA ARG A 46 -0.63 8.28 10.12
C ARG A 46 -1.33 6.94 10.31
N LYS A 47 -0.98 6.18 11.37
CA LYS A 47 -1.61 4.91 11.75
C LYS A 47 -1.39 3.74 10.77
N TYR A 48 -0.39 3.82 9.90
CA TYR A 48 0.08 2.65 9.15
C TYR A 48 0.74 1.64 10.09
N ILE A 49 0.72 0.36 9.71
CA ILE A 49 1.55 -0.67 10.35
C ILE A 49 2.89 -0.67 9.65
N VAL A 50 3.96 -0.29 10.35
CA VAL A 50 5.29 -0.17 9.74
C VAL A 50 6.16 -1.35 10.16
N CYS A 51 6.60 -2.13 9.18
CA CYS A 51 7.53 -3.23 9.38
C CYS A 51 8.90 -2.85 8.80
N LEU A 52 9.97 -3.18 9.50
CA LEU A 52 11.34 -3.01 9.02
C LEU A 52 12.10 -4.32 9.06
N SER A 53 12.98 -4.54 8.09
CA SER A 53 13.89 -5.69 8.08
C SER A 53 15.29 -5.31 7.60
N GLY A 54 16.27 -6.16 7.91
CA GLY A 54 17.62 -6.08 7.38
C GLY A 54 18.29 -4.72 7.61
N CYS A 55 18.97 -4.21 6.58
CA CYS A 55 19.70 -2.94 6.66
C CYS A 55 18.77 -1.76 6.96
N SER A 56 17.52 -1.79 6.49
CA SER A 56 16.55 -0.72 6.76
C SER A 56 16.15 -0.67 8.23
N ALA A 57 16.01 -1.82 8.89
CA ALA A 57 15.78 -1.87 10.35
C ALA A 57 16.98 -1.33 11.14
N MET A 58 18.20 -1.66 10.71
CA MET A 58 19.43 -1.13 11.33
C MET A 58 19.55 0.38 11.16
N ALA A 59 19.40 0.87 9.93
CA ALA A 59 19.43 2.30 9.60
C ALA A 59 18.42 3.10 10.42
N ALA A 60 17.19 2.58 10.53
CA ALA A 60 16.14 3.27 11.26
C ALA A 60 16.40 3.38 12.77
N ALA A 61 17.18 2.46 13.34
CA ALA A 61 17.59 2.48 14.75
C ALA A 61 18.73 3.48 15.03
N MET A 62 19.45 3.95 14.00
CA MET A 62 20.58 4.86 14.17
C MET A 62 20.13 6.31 14.41
N ARG A 63 18.96 6.68 13.88
CA ARG A 63 18.39 8.01 14.09
C ARG A 63 17.81 8.14 15.50
N LYS A 64 18.24 9.18 16.21
CA LYS A 64 17.67 9.62 17.49
C LYS A 64 16.99 10.97 17.32
N ASP A 65 15.93 11.21 18.07
CA ASP A 65 15.33 12.54 18.16
C ASP A 65 16.06 13.44 19.16
N GLU A 66 15.53 14.65 19.37
CA GLU A 66 16.09 15.66 20.28
C GLU A 66 16.19 15.17 21.73
N GLU A 67 15.34 14.21 22.13
CA GLU A 67 15.35 13.58 23.45
C GLU A 67 16.25 12.33 23.50
N GLY A 68 16.96 12.03 22.41
CA GLY A 68 17.86 10.87 22.31
C GLY A 68 17.15 9.54 22.06
N ARG A 69 15.85 9.55 21.76
CA ARG A 69 15.03 8.33 21.55
C ARG A 69 15.00 7.91 20.10
N THR A 70 15.10 6.61 19.85
CA THR A 70 14.93 5.98 18.54
C THR A 70 13.46 5.76 18.21
N ILE A 71 13.14 5.48 16.94
CA ILE A 71 11.75 5.15 16.56
C ILE A 71 11.22 3.89 17.27
N TYR A 72 12.10 2.97 17.67
CA TYR A 72 11.70 1.75 18.39
C TYR A 72 11.35 2.00 19.86
N GLU A 73 11.83 3.10 20.44
CA GLU A 73 11.46 3.53 21.79
C GLU A 73 10.19 4.40 21.79
N LYS A 74 9.93 5.08 20.68
CA LYS A 74 8.79 6.00 20.53
C LYS A 74 7.49 5.32 20.16
N PHE A 75 7.57 4.22 19.41
CA PHE A 75 6.40 3.52 18.86
C PHE A 75 6.32 2.09 19.39
N PRO A 76 5.11 1.58 19.71
CA PRO A 76 4.96 0.20 20.17
C PRO A 76 5.40 -0.81 19.10
N PRO A 77 5.94 -1.98 19.50
CA PRO A 77 6.45 -3.01 18.59
C PRO A 77 5.41 -4.07 18.19
N GLU A 78 4.12 -3.72 18.14
CA GLU A 78 3.04 -4.64 17.76
C GLU A 78 2.75 -4.61 16.26
N PHE A 79 2.15 -5.66 15.70
CA PHE A 79 1.59 -5.60 14.34
C PHE A 79 0.20 -4.93 14.38
N ASP A 80 0.16 -3.63 14.66
CA ASP A 80 -1.07 -2.82 14.77
C ASP A 80 -0.89 -1.36 14.28
N ALA A 81 -2.00 -0.63 14.17
CA ALA A 81 -2.07 0.71 13.64
C ALA A 81 -1.16 1.70 14.38
N GLY A 82 -0.20 2.29 13.67
CA GLY A 82 0.76 3.25 14.21
C GLY A 82 1.89 2.63 15.03
N CYS A 83 2.13 1.34 14.85
CA CYS A 83 3.24 0.62 15.46
C CYS A 83 4.40 0.44 14.48
N ILE A 84 5.60 0.24 15.04
CA ILE A 84 6.84 0.03 14.28
C ILE A 84 7.48 -1.28 14.76
N VAL A 85 7.56 -2.26 13.87
CA VAL A 85 8.08 -3.60 14.20
C VAL A 85 9.30 -3.95 13.36
N ASN A 86 10.40 -4.34 14.02
CA ASN A 86 11.53 -4.99 13.36
C ASN A 86 11.21 -6.49 13.21
N VAL A 87 11.02 -6.96 11.98
CA VAL A 87 10.67 -8.36 11.70
C VAL A 87 11.90 -9.27 11.58
N GLY A 88 13.11 -8.71 11.59
CA GLY A 88 14.37 -9.44 11.57
C GLY A 88 15.21 -9.20 10.31
N SER A 89 15.87 -10.26 9.82
CA SER A 89 16.82 -10.17 8.70
C SER A 89 16.12 -10.14 7.33
N CYS A 90 16.89 -10.10 6.23
CA CYS A 90 16.31 -10.06 4.88
C CYS A 90 15.42 -11.27 4.54
N VAL A 91 15.61 -12.44 5.17
CA VAL A 91 14.73 -13.60 4.95
C VAL A 91 13.40 -13.45 5.67
N SER A 92 13.35 -12.64 6.73
CA SER A 92 12.13 -12.34 7.50
C SER A 92 11.11 -11.51 6.72
N ASN A 93 11.47 -10.95 5.56
CA ASN A 93 10.50 -10.33 4.64
C ASN A 93 9.36 -11.29 4.27
N ALA A 94 9.64 -12.60 4.26
CA ALA A 94 8.63 -13.64 4.06
C ALA A 94 7.51 -13.60 5.10
N HIS A 95 7.76 -13.15 6.33
CA HIS A 95 6.73 -13.06 7.37
C HIS A 95 5.72 -11.95 7.10
N VAL A 96 6.14 -10.84 6.50
CA VAL A 96 5.25 -9.71 6.20
C VAL A 96 4.41 -9.99 4.97
N VAL A 97 4.99 -10.61 3.92
CA VAL A 97 4.21 -11.16 2.81
C VAL A 97 3.28 -12.27 3.33
N GLY A 98 3.77 -13.12 4.22
CA GLY A 98 2.99 -14.14 4.91
C GLY A 98 1.83 -13.56 5.72
N ALA A 99 1.97 -12.37 6.32
CA ALA A 99 0.88 -11.68 6.99
C ALA A 99 -0.24 -11.31 6.02
N ALA A 100 0.09 -10.78 4.83
CA ALA A 100 -0.91 -10.49 3.79
C ALA A 100 -1.64 -11.76 3.31
N ILE A 101 -0.90 -12.86 3.10
CA ILE A 101 -1.48 -14.18 2.77
C ILE A 101 -2.41 -14.67 3.89
N LYS A 102 -1.99 -14.52 5.14
CA LYS A 102 -2.80 -14.92 6.29
C LYS A 102 -4.03 -14.05 6.49
N ILE A 103 -4.02 -12.77 6.11
CA ILE A 103 -5.24 -11.95 6.10
C ILE A 103 -6.27 -12.56 5.13
N ALA A 104 -5.86 -12.90 3.91
CA ALA A 104 -6.75 -13.57 2.94
C ALA A 104 -7.27 -14.92 3.45
N ASN A 105 -6.40 -15.73 4.08
CA ASN A 105 -6.77 -17.05 4.57
C ASN A 105 -7.61 -17.03 5.87
N ILE A 106 -7.25 -16.22 6.86
CA ILE A 106 -7.90 -16.20 8.18
C ILE A 106 -9.16 -15.33 8.14
N PHE A 107 -9.08 -14.12 7.57
CA PHE A 107 -10.20 -13.18 7.59
C PHE A 107 -11.22 -13.48 6.48
N ALA A 108 -10.76 -13.71 5.25
CA ALA A 108 -11.66 -14.05 4.15
C ALA A 108 -11.89 -15.55 3.97
N THR A 109 -11.33 -16.40 4.84
CA THR A 109 -11.52 -17.86 4.83
C THR A 109 -11.20 -18.52 3.47
N LEU A 110 -10.34 -17.87 2.67
CA LEU A 110 -9.95 -18.38 1.36
C LEU A 110 -8.98 -19.56 1.52
N PRO A 111 -9.15 -20.66 0.77
CA PRO A 111 -8.25 -21.80 0.86
C PRO A 111 -6.86 -21.41 0.34
N ASN A 112 -5.83 -21.66 1.14
CA ASN A 112 -4.44 -21.26 0.81
C ASN A 112 -3.68 -22.33 0.00
N ARG A 113 -4.00 -23.62 0.18
CA ARG A 113 -3.25 -24.72 -0.44
C ARG A 113 -3.34 -24.66 -1.96
N ALA A 114 -2.19 -24.52 -2.62
CA ALA A 114 -2.05 -24.49 -4.08
C ALA A 114 -2.96 -23.47 -4.79
N ASN A 115 -3.27 -22.34 -4.14
CA ASN A 115 -4.26 -21.38 -4.60
C ASN A 115 -3.71 -19.96 -4.76
N TYR A 116 -2.48 -19.88 -5.28
CA TYR A 116 -1.71 -18.66 -5.38
C TYR A 116 -2.46 -17.50 -6.07
N GLU A 117 -3.12 -17.79 -7.19
CA GLU A 117 -3.80 -16.77 -8.01
C GLU A 117 -4.93 -16.08 -7.24
N LEU A 118 -5.79 -16.85 -6.58
CA LEU A 118 -6.90 -16.30 -5.79
C LEU A 118 -6.40 -15.45 -4.61
N ILE A 119 -5.36 -15.92 -3.93
CA ILE A 119 -4.80 -15.18 -2.79
C ILE A 119 -4.11 -13.89 -3.24
N SER A 120 -3.37 -13.93 -4.36
CA SER A 120 -2.73 -12.74 -4.93
C SER A 120 -3.77 -11.71 -5.41
N ASP A 121 -4.83 -12.17 -6.08
CA ASP A 121 -5.95 -11.32 -6.49
C ASP A 121 -6.65 -10.65 -5.29
N TYR A 122 -6.86 -11.41 -4.21
CA TYR A 122 -7.43 -10.86 -2.97
C TYR A 122 -6.52 -9.77 -2.36
N ILE A 123 -5.21 -10.01 -2.28
CA ILE A 123 -4.26 -9.03 -1.74
C ILE A 123 -4.25 -7.76 -2.60
N LEU A 124 -4.17 -7.93 -3.93
CA LEU A 124 -4.17 -6.83 -4.90
C LEU A 124 -5.39 -5.92 -4.75
N ASN A 125 -6.57 -6.51 -4.57
CA ASN A 125 -7.84 -5.77 -4.59
C ASN A 125 -8.31 -5.30 -3.21
N ARG A 126 -7.82 -5.91 -2.12
CA ARG A 126 -8.42 -5.72 -0.78
C ARG A 126 -7.42 -5.44 0.34
N VAL A 127 -6.15 -5.81 0.21
CA VAL A 127 -5.15 -5.64 1.29
C VAL A 127 -4.25 -4.45 0.99
N GLY A 128 -4.49 -3.32 1.67
CA GLY A 128 -3.64 -2.14 1.57
C GLY A 128 -2.23 -2.43 2.09
N ALA A 129 -1.27 -2.56 1.17
CA ALA A 129 0.11 -2.87 1.50
C ALA A 129 1.08 -2.26 0.49
N CYS A 130 2.30 -1.95 0.93
CA CYS A 130 3.38 -1.46 0.07
C CYS A 130 4.75 -1.93 0.60
N GLY A 131 5.60 -2.42 -0.30
CA GLY A 131 7.02 -2.66 -0.01
C GLY A 131 7.85 -1.42 -0.33
N VAL A 132 8.88 -1.15 0.45
CA VAL A 132 9.81 -0.04 0.25
C VAL A 132 11.22 -0.60 0.27
N VAL A 133 11.99 -0.34 -0.77
CA VAL A 133 13.41 -0.64 -0.86
C VAL A 133 14.14 0.67 -1.12
N TRP A 134 14.43 1.42 -0.04
CA TRP A 134 14.99 2.77 -0.16
C TRP A 134 16.46 2.78 -0.60
N GLY A 135 17.25 1.81 -0.11
CA GLY A 135 18.65 1.64 -0.49
C GLY A 135 18.93 0.42 -1.37
N PRO A 136 18.35 0.29 -2.58
CA PRO A 136 18.53 -0.90 -3.41
C PRO A 136 19.97 -1.01 -3.95
N TYR A 137 20.54 -2.21 -3.89
CA TYR A 137 21.83 -2.53 -4.53
C TYR A 137 21.87 -4.00 -4.96
N SER A 138 21.51 -4.92 -4.07
CA SER A 138 21.73 -6.35 -4.30
C SER A 138 20.70 -6.99 -5.22
N GLN A 139 21.05 -8.09 -5.88
CA GLN A 139 20.10 -8.93 -6.60
C GLN A 139 19.00 -9.49 -5.66
N LYS A 140 19.33 -9.72 -4.38
CA LYS A 140 18.36 -10.14 -3.35
C LYS A 140 17.21 -9.14 -3.20
N ALA A 141 17.51 -7.84 -3.19
CA ALA A 141 16.48 -6.82 -3.07
C ALA A 141 15.54 -6.80 -4.29
N LEU A 142 16.07 -6.98 -5.51
CA LEU A 142 15.25 -7.08 -6.72
C LEU A 142 14.30 -8.29 -6.67
N VAL A 143 14.78 -9.47 -6.28
CA VAL A 143 13.94 -10.68 -6.23
C VAL A 143 12.91 -10.62 -5.10
N ILE A 144 13.23 -10.00 -3.95
CA ILE A 144 12.27 -9.76 -2.87
C ILE A 144 11.15 -8.81 -3.35
N GLY A 145 11.53 -7.69 -3.98
CA GLY A 145 10.56 -6.74 -4.53
C GLY A 145 9.69 -7.37 -5.62
N THR A 146 10.29 -8.13 -6.53
CA THR A 146 9.55 -8.86 -7.58
C THR A 146 8.62 -9.91 -6.98
N GLY A 147 9.03 -10.57 -5.89
CA GLY A 147 8.19 -11.49 -5.13
C GLY A 147 6.98 -10.80 -4.51
N ALA A 148 7.13 -9.60 -3.96
CA ALA A 148 6.02 -8.80 -3.44
C ALA A 148 5.03 -8.41 -4.56
N VAL A 149 5.54 -7.94 -5.70
CA VAL A 149 4.73 -7.62 -6.90
C VAL A 149 3.88 -8.80 -7.33
N ARG A 150 4.48 -9.99 -7.34
CA ARG A 150 3.82 -11.25 -7.67
C ARG A 150 2.63 -11.58 -6.74
N TRP A 151 2.66 -11.13 -5.50
CA TRP A 151 1.56 -11.26 -4.53
C TRP A 151 0.58 -10.09 -4.54
N GLY A 152 0.62 -9.20 -5.54
CA GLY A 152 -0.27 -8.03 -5.59
C GLY A 152 0.13 -6.90 -4.64
N ILE A 153 1.38 -6.90 -4.14
CA ILE A 153 1.90 -5.87 -3.25
C ILE A 153 2.82 -4.93 -4.05
N PRO A 154 2.45 -3.65 -4.23
CA PRO A 154 3.27 -2.67 -4.95
C PRO A 154 4.55 -2.34 -4.18
N VAL A 155 5.61 -1.97 -4.91
CA VAL A 155 6.94 -1.68 -4.37
C VAL A 155 7.44 -0.30 -4.79
N VAL A 156 7.88 0.50 -3.83
CA VAL A 156 8.59 1.77 -4.05
C VAL A 156 10.08 1.53 -3.87
N LEU A 157 10.87 1.90 -4.86
CA LEU A 157 12.33 1.82 -4.86
C LEU A 157 12.92 3.23 -4.69
N GLY A 158 14.03 3.33 -3.97
CA GLY A 158 14.85 4.55 -4.01
C GLY A 158 15.53 4.76 -5.38
N PRO A 159 16.17 5.91 -5.60
CA PRO A 159 16.66 6.36 -6.91
C PRO A 159 17.56 5.35 -7.63
N HIS A 160 18.42 4.67 -6.86
CA HIS A 160 19.34 3.67 -7.39
C HIS A 160 18.64 2.40 -7.91
N GLY A 161 17.36 2.21 -7.60
CA GLY A 161 16.54 1.11 -8.09
C GLY A 161 16.32 1.16 -9.61
N SER A 162 16.46 2.34 -10.22
CA SER A 162 16.45 2.52 -11.69
C SER A 162 17.49 1.64 -12.39
N LYS A 163 18.59 1.29 -11.70
CA LYS A 163 19.66 0.44 -12.23
C LYS A 163 19.23 -1.04 -12.39
N TYR A 164 18.09 -1.46 -11.84
CA TYR A 164 17.54 -2.80 -12.06
C TYR A 164 16.89 -3.00 -13.44
N ARG A 165 16.80 -1.95 -14.26
CA ARG A 165 16.35 -1.96 -15.67
C ARG A 165 14.87 -2.29 -15.94
N ARG A 166 14.20 -2.99 -15.03
CA ARG A 166 12.77 -3.34 -15.17
C ARG A 166 11.96 -2.79 -14.01
N LEU A 167 10.95 -2.01 -14.35
CA LEU A 167 9.92 -1.49 -13.44
C LEU A 167 8.54 -1.95 -13.92
N PHE A 168 7.54 -1.87 -13.06
CA PHE A 168 6.16 -2.27 -13.35
C PHE A 168 5.24 -1.07 -13.14
N MET A 169 5.32 -0.12 -14.08
CA MET A 169 4.57 1.13 -14.05
C MET A 169 3.37 1.03 -15.00
N SER A 170 2.17 1.42 -14.53
CA SER A 170 1.06 1.66 -15.44
C SER A 170 1.21 3.01 -16.17
N ASN A 171 0.54 3.10 -17.32
CA ASN A 171 0.11 4.38 -17.87
C ASN A 171 -1.35 4.58 -17.46
N LYS A 172 -1.62 5.44 -16.47
CA LYS A 172 -2.94 5.57 -15.87
C LYS A 172 -4.06 5.95 -16.84
N GLU A 173 -3.75 6.64 -17.93
CA GLU A 173 -4.72 7.11 -18.92
C GLU A 173 -5.03 6.05 -19.98
N LEU A 174 -4.06 5.17 -20.28
CA LEU A 174 -4.17 4.16 -21.33
C LEU A 174 -4.44 2.74 -20.80
N ALA A 175 -4.31 2.53 -19.48
CA ALA A 175 -4.50 1.22 -18.86
C ALA A 175 -5.98 0.85 -18.72
N ASP A 176 -6.26 -0.45 -18.83
CA ASP A 176 -7.57 -1.01 -18.51
C ASP A 176 -7.72 -1.16 -17.00
N TRP A 177 -8.69 -0.43 -16.43
CA TRP A 177 -9.06 -0.47 -15.01
C TRP A 177 -10.35 -1.24 -14.76
N THR A 178 -10.76 -2.06 -15.74
CA THR A 178 -11.91 -2.95 -15.65
C THR A 178 -11.62 -4.13 -14.73
N VAL A 179 -12.51 -4.34 -13.78
CA VAL A 179 -12.51 -5.50 -12.89
C VAL A 179 -13.88 -6.19 -12.94
N ILE A 180 -13.98 -7.36 -12.33
CA ILE A 180 -15.26 -8.02 -12.10
C ILE A 180 -15.70 -7.75 -10.67
N ASN A 181 -16.98 -7.44 -10.48
CA ASN A 181 -17.60 -7.54 -9.16
C ASN A 181 -17.94 -9.02 -8.93
N GLY A 182 -17.17 -9.73 -8.11
CA GLY A 182 -17.32 -11.16 -7.89
C GLY A 182 -18.74 -11.57 -7.47
N ARG A 183 -19.49 -10.70 -6.77
CA ARG A 183 -20.87 -11.00 -6.35
C ARG A 183 -21.88 -10.92 -7.49
N THR A 184 -21.79 -9.89 -8.34
CA THR A 184 -22.75 -9.68 -9.46
C THR A 184 -22.26 -10.28 -10.76
N LYS A 185 -20.98 -10.65 -10.84
CA LYS A 185 -20.25 -11.12 -12.04
C LYS A 185 -20.19 -10.09 -13.17
N GLU A 186 -20.53 -8.83 -12.88
CA GLU A 186 -20.51 -7.75 -13.86
C GLU A 186 -19.09 -7.20 -14.02
N ARG A 187 -18.73 -6.85 -15.26
CA ARG A 187 -17.52 -6.10 -15.56
C ARG A 187 -17.76 -4.63 -15.26
N VAL A 188 -16.86 -4.02 -14.50
CA VAL A 188 -16.95 -2.64 -14.06
C VAL A 188 -15.63 -1.94 -14.32
N ASP A 189 -15.63 -0.95 -15.21
CA ASP A 189 -14.53 -0.01 -15.37
C ASP A 189 -14.52 0.95 -14.17
N THR A 190 -13.51 0.80 -13.31
CA THR A 190 -13.39 1.61 -12.10
C THR A 190 -12.84 3.00 -12.37
N LYS A 191 -12.12 3.20 -13.48
CA LYS A 191 -11.32 4.40 -13.74
C LYS A 191 -10.51 4.85 -12.51
N GLU A 192 -10.05 3.87 -11.72
CA GLU A 192 -9.33 4.05 -10.46
C GLU A 192 -8.00 3.28 -10.57
N PRO A 193 -6.86 3.99 -10.68
CA PRO A 193 -5.54 3.39 -10.76
C PRO A 193 -5.05 2.94 -9.37
N THR A 194 -5.61 1.84 -8.84
CA THR A 194 -5.25 1.33 -7.51
C THR A 194 -4.88 -0.16 -7.48
N PRO A 195 -3.65 -0.52 -7.06
CA PRO A 195 -2.46 0.34 -7.03
C PRO A 195 -2.08 0.84 -8.44
N GLU A 196 -1.52 2.05 -8.56
CA GLU A 196 -1.16 2.62 -9.87
C GLU A 196 0.06 1.93 -10.46
N HIS A 197 1.09 1.68 -9.64
CA HIS A 197 2.30 1.03 -10.11
C HIS A 197 2.60 -0.14 -9.19
N MET A 198 2.96 -1.27 -9.79
CA MET A 198 3.43 -2.41 -9.02
C MET A 198 4.88 -2.24 -8.62
N MET A 199 5.69 -1.52 -9.39
CA MET A 199 7.06 -1.18 -9.01
C MET A 199 7.48 0.14 -9.64
N ILE A 200 7.83 1.12 -8.80
CA ILE A 200 8.22 2.47 -9.22
C ILE A 200 9.42 2.97 -8.43
N VAL A 201 10.22 3.85 -9.04
CA VAL A 201 11.33 4.56 -8.40
C VAL A 201 10.89 5.96 -8.02
N THR A 202 11.26 6.43 -6.83
CA THR A 202 11.05 7.82 -6.40
C THR A 202 12.37 8.49 -6.05
N GLU A 203 12.49 9.79 -6.33
CA GLU A 203 13.77 10.51 -6.22
C GLU A 203 14.11 10.96 -4.80
N THR A 204 13.10 11.34 -4.01
CA THR A 204 13.26 11.89 -2.65
C THR A 204 12.36 11.18 -1.65
N LYS A 205 12.69 11.26 -0.36
CA LYS A 205 11.86 10.67 0.71
C LYS A 205 10.47 11.28 0.74
N GLU A 206 10.34 12.57 0.44
CA GLU A 206 9.05 13.26 0.45
C GLU A 206 8.13 12.75 -0.65
N ARG A 207 8.67 12.54 -1.87
CA ARG A 207 7.95 11.87 -2.96
C ARG A 207 7.67 10.41 -2.65
N ALA A 208 8.60 9.72 -1.99
CA ALA A 208 8.40 8.34 -1.55
C ALA A 208 7.22 8.23 -0.59
N LEU A 209 7.10 9.13 0.41
CA LEU A 209 5.98 9.15 1.37
C LEU A 209 4.63 9.22 0.65
N ILE A 210 4.46 10.20 -0.24
CA ILE A 210 3.23 10.39 -1.02
C ILE A 210 2.92 9.13 -1.84
N THR A 211 3.95 8.57 -2.49
CA THR A 211 3.80 7.38 -3.34
C THR A 211 3.42 6.16 -2.52
N ILE A 212 4.06 5.92 -1.38
CA ILE A 212 3.74 4.81 -0.48
C ILE A 212 2.27 4.87 -0.04
N ILE A 213 1.82 6.05 0.42
CA ILE A 213 0.43 6.28 0.84
C ILE A 213 -0.54 5.97 -0.30
N LYS A 214 -0.26 6.48 -1.49
CA LYS A 214 -1.06 6.26 -2.70
C LYS A 214 -1.12 4.78 -3.10
N GLN A 215 0.00 4.06 -3.03
CA GLN A 215 0.07 2.64 -3.36
C GLN A 215 -0.67 1.74 -2.34
N CYS A 216 -1.09 2.26 -1.19
CA CYS A 216 -1.90 1.51 -0.22
C CYS A 216 -3.43 1.60 -0.46
N PHE A 217 -3.89 2.44 -1.40
CA PHE A 217 -5.31 2.47 -1.77
C PHE A 217 -5.75 1.16 -2.42
N ARG A 218 -6.98 0.73 -2.14
CA ARG A 218 -7.56 -0.50 -2.69
C ARG A 218 -8.98 -0.26 -3.16
N ARG A 219 -9.37 -0.94 -4.24
CA ARG A 219 -10.73 -0.85 -4.82
C ARG A 219 -11.83 -1.21 -3.81
N ASN A 220 -11.53 -2.10 -2.87
CA ASN A 220 -12.46 -2.58 -1.85
C ASN A 220 -12.57 -1.66 -0.61
N ASP A 221 -11.76 -0.60 -0.50
CA ASP A 221 -11.81 0.28 0.69
C ASP A 221 -13.26 0.70 0.97
N THR A 222 -13.70 0.65 2.22
CA THR A 222 -15.02 1.18 2.58
C THR A 222 -15.00 2.71 2.57
N PRO A 223 -16.15 3.41 2.51
CA PRO A 223 -16.13 4.87 2.54
C PRO A 223 -15.39 5.47 3.76
N PRO A 224 -15.52 4.94 4.99
CA PRO A 224 -14.70 5.38 6.12
C PRO A 224 -13.20 5.10 5.95
N GLY A 225 -12.83 3.91 5.47
CA GLY A 225 -11.42 3.57 5.25
C GLY A 225 -10.78 4.41 4.14
N ARG A 226 -11.52 4.63 3.05
CA ARG A 226 -11.10 5.50 1.95
C ARG A 226 -10.91 6.93 2.43
N ALA A 227 -11.80 7.44 3.29
CA ALA A 227 -11.64 8.77 3.88
C ALA A 227 -10.36 8.90 4.73
N ILE A 228 -9.99 7.87 5.50
CA ILE A 228 -8.73 7.86 6.27
C ILE A 228 -7.51 7.91 5.33
N LYS A 229 -7.50 7.11 4.26
CA LYS A 229 -6.41 7.10 3.27
C LYS A 229 -6.34 8.42 2.50
N LEU A 230 -7.48 8.99 2.10
CA LEU A 230 -7.55 10.31 1.45
C LEU A 230 -7.04 11.41 2.36
N ASN A 231 -7.36 11.37 3.67
CA ASN A 231 -6.82 12.32 4.63
C ASN A 231 -5.28 12.23 4.68
N SER A 232 -4.75 11.01 4.80
CA SER A 232 -3.30 10.77 4.81
C SER A 232 -2.64 11.25 3.51
N TYR A 233 -3.28 11.01 2.37
CA TYR A 233 -2.77 11.41 1.06
C TYR A 233 -2.77 12.93 0.87
N ILE A 234 -3.90 13.59 1.12
CA ILE A 234 -4.03 15.05 0.99
C ILE A 234 -3.10 15.77 1.97
N SER A 235 -3.03 15.30 3.23
CA SER A 235 -2.16 15.92 4.23
C SER A 235 -0.68 15.79 3.88
N ALA A 236 -0.23 14.59 3.47
CA ALA A 236 1.16 14.39 3.04
C ALA A 236 1.49 15.20 1.77
N TYR A 237 0.58 15.26 0.80
CA TYR A 237 0.77 16.04 -0.42
C TYR A 237 0.86 17.54 -0.09
N LYS A 238 -0.03 18.07 0.74
CA LYS A 238 0.03 19.47 1.19
C LYS A 238 1.29 19.78 1.99
N GLN A 239 1.75 18.87 2.86
CA GLN A 239 2.98 19.03 3.64
C GLN A 239 4.22 19.15 2.74
N VAL A 240 4.26 18.39 1.65
CA VAL A 240 5.44 18.30 0.76
C VAL A 240 5.38 19.29 -0.41
N ILE A 241 4.22 19.44 -1.04
CA ILE A 241 4.02 20.17 -2.30
C ILE A 241 3.25 21.48 -2.08
N GLY A 242 2.44 21.58 -1.02
CA GLY A 242 1.67 22.79 -0.68
C GLY A 242 0.29 22.88 -1.33
N THR A 243 -0.06 21.99 -2.26
CA THR A 243 -1.34 22.02 -3.00
C THR A 243 -2.19 20.76 -2.75
N LEU A 244 -3.38 20.69 -3.34
CA LEU A 244 -4.09 19.41 -3.47
C LEU A 244 -3.39 18.49 -4.49
N PRO A 245 -3.53 17.16 -4.34
CA PRO A 245 -3.11 16.22 -5.38
C PRO A 245 -3.85 16.48 -6.69
N ASP A 246 -3.09 16.51 -7.78
CA ASP A 246 -3.56 16.75 -9.16
C ASP A 246 -4.39 15.59 -9.72
N ASP A 247 -4.29 14.41 -9.12
CA ASP A 247 -4.99 13.18 -9.48
C ASP A 247 -6.00 12.72 -8.42
N LEU A 248 -6.40 13.60 -7.49
CA LEU A 248 -7.31 13.28 -6.38
C LEU A 248 -8.67 12.75 -6.86
N GLN A 249 -9.17 13.24 -7.99
CA GLN A 249 -10.40 12.78 -8.67
C GLN A 249 -10.36 11.28 -9.01
N ASN A 250 -9.17 10.69 -9.12
CA ASN A 250 -9.01 9.27 -9.41
C ASN A 250 -9.41 8.38 -8.23
N PHE A 251 -9.24 8.86 -6.99
CA PHE A 251 -9.39 8.07 -5.77
C PHE A 251 -10.67 8.35 -4.97
N ILE A 252 -11.46 9.36 -5.37
CA ILE A 252 -12.75 9.68 -4.78
C ILE A 252 -13.86 9.05 -5.63
N ARG A 253 -14.64 8.14 -5.03
CA ARG A 253 -15.78 7.50 -5.69
C ARG A 253 -17.10 8.19 -5.37
N THR A 254 -17.23 8.68 -4.14
CA THR A 254 -18.42 9.43 -3.69
C THR A 254 -18.01 10.56 -2.76
N GLU A 255 -18.85 11.59 -2.63
CA GLU A 255 -18.59 12.72 -1.73
C GLU A 255 -18.51 12.33 -0.24
N LYS A 256 -19.05 11.17 0.14
CA LYS A 256 -18.99 10.64 1.51
C LYS A 256 -17.58 10.22 1.92
N GLU A 257 -16.69 10.01 0.96
CA GLU A 257 -15.30 9.62 1.19
C GLU A 257 -14.40 10.82 1.43
N ILE A 258 -14.88 12.04 1.18
CA ILE A 258 -14.08 13.25 1.31
C ILE A 258 -13.86 13.55 2.80
N PRO A 259 -12.60 13.66 3.26
CA PRO A 259 -12.31 14.01 4.65
C PRO A 259 -12.92 15.36 5.03
N ILE A 260 -13.57 15.43 6.20
CA ILE A 260 -14.29 16.62 6.66
C ILE A 260 -13.41 17.88 6.61
N VAL A 261 -12.17 17.77 7.07
CA VAL A 261 -11.19 18.87 7.13
C VAL A 261 -10.92 19.49 5.75
N PHE A 262 -10.93 18.69 4.69
CA PHE A 262 -10.63 19.14 3.32
C PHE A 262 -11.88 19.28 2.45
N LYS A 263 -13.08 19.08 3.01
CA LYS A 263 -14.31 18.88 2.22
C LYS A 263 -14.63 20.03 1.28
N ARG A 264 -14.55 21.26 1.77
CA ARG A 264 -14.83 22.45 0.95
C ARG A 264 -13.86 22.61 -0.22
N GLU A 265 -12.58 22.44 0.04
CA GLU A 265 -11.51 22.60 -0.95
C GLU A 265 -11.59 21.50 -2.03
N VAL A 266 -11.76 20.25 -1.59
CA VAL A 266 -11.86 19.09 -2.49
C VAL A 266 -13.11 19.18 -3.37
N LEU A 267 -14.26 19.60 -2.83
CA LEU A 267 -15.47 19.77 -3.65
C LEU A 267 -15.31 20.85 -4.73
N SER A 268 -14.59 21.95 -4.44
CA SER A 268 -14.27 22.96 -5.46
C SER A 268 -13.44 22.36 -6.59
N TYR A 269 -12.35 21.68 -6.21
CA TYR A 269 -11.47 21.00 -7.15
C TYR A 269 -12.21 19.96 -8.01
N LEU A 270 -13.05 19.11 -7.40
CA LEU A 270 -13.82 18.09 -8.12
C LEU A 270 -14.79 18.70 -9.14
N LYS A 271 -15.38 19.86 -8.82
CA LYS A 271 -16.24 20.59 -9.75
C LYS A 271 -15.44 21.18 -10.92
N GLU A 272 -14.27 21.74 -10.65
CA GLU A 272 -13.38 22.32 -11.67
C GLU A 272 -12.89 21.27 -12.69
N VAL A 273 -12.57 20.07 -12.22
CA VAL A 273 -12.11 18.96 -13.09
C VAL A 273 -13.24 18.13 -13.70
N GLY A 274 -14.50 18.52 -13.49
CA GLY A 274 -15.66 17.82 -14.05
C GLY A 274 -15.84 16.39 -13.53
N TRP A 275 -15.46 16.13 -12.28
CA TRP A 275 -15.55 14.79 -11.69
C TRP A 275 -16.99 14.26 -11.66
N GLN A 276 -17.12 12.94 -11.85
CA GLN A 276 -18.36 12.20 -11.75
C GLN A 276 -18.22 11.06 -10.74
N PRO A 277 -19.28 10.73 -9.98
CA PRO A 277 -19.28 9.59 -9.07
C PRO A 277 -18.88 8.29 -9.76
N LYS A 278 -18.12 7.46 -9.05
CA LYS A 278 -17.62 6.16 -9.54
C LYS A 278 -18.29 5.02 -8.80
N PRO A 279 -18.38 3.83 -9.41
CA PRO A 279 -18.95 2.66 -8.75
C PRO A 279 -18.14 2.25 -7.51
N VAL A 280 -18.86 1.87 -6.44
CA VAL A 280 -18.26 1.27 -5.25
C VAL A 280 -18.43 -0.25 -5.34
N LEU A 281 -17.32 -0.96 -5.32
CA LEU A 281 -17.30 -2.42 -5.47
C LEU A 281 -17.25 -3.11 -4.11
N SER A 282 -18.10 -4.10 -3.92
CA SER A 282 -18.12 -4.91 -2.69
C SER A 282 -17.15 -6.10 -2.74
N LEU A 283 -16.85 -6.62 -3.93
CA LEU A 283 -15.91 -7.73 -4.16
C LEU A 283 -15.18 -7.56 -5.49
N PRO A 284 -14.23 -6.63 -5.61
CA PRO A 284 -13.42 -6.48 -6.82
C PRO A 284 -12.47 -7.67 -7.02
N THR A 285 -12.40 -8.20 -8.24
CA THR A 285 -11.46 -9.22 -8.68
C THR A 285 -11.04 -9.00 -10.13
N ILE A 286 -9.80 -9.32 -10.48
CA ILE A 286 -9.35 -9.37 -11.87
C ILE A 286 -9.47 -10.78 -12.47
N ILE A 287 -9.77 -11.80 -11.66
CA ILE A 287 -10.02 -13.16 -12.14
C ILE A 287 -11.24 -13.14 -13.07
N GLY A 288 -11.10 -13.75 -14.26
CA GLY A 288 -12.12 -13.70 -15.31
C GLY A 288 -12.01 -12.50 -16.26
N THR A 289 -11.05 -11.59 -16.04
CA THR A 289 -10.70 -10.54 -17.02
C THR A 289 -9.64 -10.99 -18.02
N TYR A 290 -8.96 -12.10 -17.73
CA TYR A 290 -7.92 -12.75 -18.54
C TYR A 290 -8.15 -14.27 -18.56
N ASP A 291 -7.43 -14.99 -19.43
CA ASP A 291 -7.51 -16.45 -19.51
C ASP A 291 -6.96 -17.12 -18.24
N THR A 292 -7.82 -17.83 -17.51
CA THR A 292 -7.49 -18.44 -16.23
C THR A 292 -8.30 -19.71 -15.97
N LYS A 293 -7.72 -20.61 -15.16
CA LYS A 293 -8.38 -21.83 -14.66
C LYS A 293 -9.15 -21.60 -13.37
N VAL A 294 -8.98 -20.46 -12.71
CA VAL A 294 -9.67 -20.14 -11.45
C VAL A 294 -11.06 -19.59 -11.77
N PRO A 295 -12.15 -20.25 -11.33
CA PRO A 295 -13.48 -19.74 -11.58
C PRO A 295 -13.75 -18.49 -10.75
N ILE A 296 -14.52 -17.54 -11.28
CA ILE A 296 -14.93 -16.31 -10.56
C ILE A 296 -15.61 -16.67 -9.22
N ASP A 297 -16.37 -17.76 -9.18
CA ASP A 297 -17.06 -18.23 -7.97
C ASP A 297 -16.10 -18.57 -6.82
N ALA A 298 -14.82 -18.83 -7.10
CA ALA A 298 -13.81 -19.02 -6.06
C ALA A 298 -13.60 -17.74 -5.20
N THR A 299 -13.99 -16.57 -5.70
CA THR A 299 -13.83 -15.27 -5.01
C THR A 299 -14.93 -14.98 -3.97
N ILE A 300 -16.06 -15.70 -4.00
CA ILE A 300 -17.31 -15.31 -3.32
C ILE A 300 -17.45 -15.87 -1.89
N LYS A 301 -16.55 -16.75 -1.44
CA LYS A 301 -16.68 -17.49 -0.16
C LYS A 301 -17.02 -16.62 1.05
#